data_AF-A0A0C1Q3U1-F1
#
_entry.id   AF-A0A0C1Q3U1-F1
#
_cell.length_a   1.000
_cell.length_b   1.000
_cell.length_c   1.000
_cell.angle_alpha   90.00
_cell.angle_beta   90.00
_cell.angle_gamma   90.00
#
_symmetry.space_group_name_H-M   'P 1'
#
loop_
_entity.id
_entity.type
_entity.pdbx_description
1 polymer ?
#
loop_
_entity_poly.entity_id
_entity_poly.type
_entity_poly.pdbx_seq_one_letter_code
_entity_poly.pdbx_strand_id
1 'polypeptide(L)'
;MTTYGCPNCLVTDQYGGTLKTIKQVIKDGLLAAENHQYSKYRNNLIEQDHRLIKHVLVKSSGFQSLRTALKTLSGIEFMHQLHKTSQKEPNIFGFSALQSLTELLAS
;
A
#
# COMPACT_ATOMS: atom_id res chain seq x y z
N MET A 1 -12.15 2.31 12.41
CA MET A 1 -10.93 3.15 12.33
C MET A 1 -10.12 2.66 11.15
N THR A 2 -9.69 3.55 10.26
CA THR A 2 -8.97 3.17 9.02
C THR A 2 -7.58 2.62 9.36
N THR A 3 -7.22 1.49 8.76
CA THR A 3 -5.94 0.77 8.99
C THR A 3 -4.70 1.63 8.73
N TYR A 4 -4.83 2.71 7.95
CA TYR A 4 -3.73 3.57 7.50
C TYR A 4 -3.96 5.06 7.82
N GLY A 5 -4.90 5.38 8.71
CA GLY A 5 -5.21 6.77 9.10
C GLY A 5 -6.00 7.57 8.06
N CYS A 6 -5.94 8.90 8.15
CA CYS A 6 -6.63 9.83 7.24
C CYS A 6 -5.59 10.60 6.41
N PRO A 7 -5.47 10.35 5.10
CA PRO A 7 -4.51 11.05 4.25
C PRO A 7 -4.99 12.48 3.94
N ASN A 8 -4.05 13.43 3.90
CA ASN A 8 -4.35 14.82 3.52
C ASN A 8 -4.73 14.97 2.03
N CYS A 9 -4.23 14.08 1.16
CA CYS A 9 -4.52 14.10 -0.26
C CYS A 9 -4.61 12.66 -0.80
N LEU A 10 -5.60 12.43 -1.66
CA LEU A 10 -5.81 11.18 -2.38
C LEU A 10 -5.31 11.33 -3.82
N VAL A 11 -4.35 10.49 -4.18
CA VAL A 11 -3.84 10.40 -5.55
C VAL A 11 -4.44 9.18 -6.22
N THR A 12 -5.00 9.35 -7.41
CA THR A 12 -5.53 8.24 -8.21
C THR A 12 -4.90 8.17 -9.59
N ASP A 13 -5.04 7.02 -10.23
CA ASP A 13 -4.81 6.90 -11.67
C ASP A 13 -5.88 7.66 -12.47
N GLN A 14 -5.66 7.78 -13.78
CA GLN A 14 -6.60 8.43 -14.70
C GLN A 14 -7.66 7.44 -15.25
N TYR A 15 -7.89 6.30 -14.58
CA TYR A 15 -8.86 5.33 -15.02
C TYR A 15 -10.29 5.90 -14.93
N GLY A 16 -11.07 5.72 -15.99
CA GLY A 16 -12.41 6.34 -16.11
C GLY A 16 -13.37 5.94 -14.98
N GLY A 17 -13.28 4.69 -14.50
CA GLY A 17 -14.07 4.23 -13.35
C GLY A 17 -13.69 4.95 -12.05
N THR A 18 -12.39 5.08 -11.79
CA THR A 18 -11.87 5.78 -10.60
C THR A 18 -12.32 7.23 -10.58
N LEU A 19 -12.18 7.93 -11.71
CA LEU A 19 -12.60 9.33 -11.83
C LEU A 19 -14.10 9.53 -11.59
N LYS A 20 -14.94 8.58 -12.03
CA LYS A 20 -16.39 8.63 -11.77
C LYS A 20 -16.68 8.49 -10.28
N THR A 21 -16.03 7.55 -9.60
CA THR A 21 -16.18 7.35 -8.16
C THR A 21 -15.70 8.57 -7.37
N ILE A 22 -14.53 9.13 -7.69
CA ILE A 22 -14.01 10.35 -7.03
C ILE A 22 -15.00 11.51 -7.18
N LYS A 23 -15.56 11.74 -8.37
CA LYS A 23 -16.58 12.79 -8.56
C LYS A 23 -17.79 12.57 -7.67
N GLN A 24 -18.22 11.32 -7.47
CA GLN A 24 -19.33 10.99 -6.58
C GLN A 24 -18.96 11.25 -5.11
N VAL A 25 -17.78 10.80 -4.66
CA VAL A 25 -17.28 11.03 -3.30
C VAL A 25 -17.14 12.51 -2.97
N ILE A 26 -16.71 13.33 -3.94
CA ILE A 26 -16.66 14.79 -3.81
C ILE A 26 -18.08 15.37 -3.70
N LYS A 27 -19.02 14.90 -4.54
CA LYS A 27 -20.42 15.33 -4.50
C LYS A 27 -21.09 14.99 -3.17
N ASP A 28 -20.73 13.86 -2.57
CA ASP A 28 -21.24 13.39 -1.29
C ASP A 28 -20.59 14.11 -0.09
N GLY A 29 -19.65 15.04 -0.34
CA GLY A 29 -18.97 15.83 0.69
C GLY A 29 -17.91 15.05 1.50
N LEU A 30 -17.55 13.85 1.05
CA LEU A 30 -16.61 12.97 1.74
C LEU A 30 -15.14 13.29 1.41
N LEU A 31 -14.89 14.02 0.32
CA LEU A 31 -13.57 14.46 -0.11
C LEU A 31 -13.66 15.88 -0.69
N ALA A 32 -12.78 16.77 -0.24
CA ALA A 32 -12.65 18.09 -0.85
C ALA A 32 -11.95 17.98 -2.21
N ALA A 33 -12.38 18.75 -3.20
CA ALA A 33 -11.86 18.62 -4.58
C ALA A 33 -10.35 18.92 -4.66
N GLU A 34 -9.86 19.86 -3.83
CA GLU A 34 -8.45 20.21 -3.68
C GLU A 34 -7.59 19.07 -3.12
N ASN A 35 -8.21 18.12 -2.42
CA ASN A 35 -7.53 16.97 -1.84
C ASN A 35 -7.41 15.81 -2.84
N HIS A 36 -7.99 15.91 -4.04
CA HIS A 36 -7.81 14.93 -5.11
C HIS A 36 -6.75 15.39 -6.11
N GLN A 37 -5.81 14.50 -6.45
CA GLN A 37 -4.77 14.79 -7.44
C GLN A 37 -4.59 13.63 -8.41
N TYR A 38 -4.43 13.95 -9.69
CA TYR A 38 -4.04 12.99 -10.71
C TYR A 38 -3.07 13.68 -11.68
N SER A 39 -1.83 13.20 -11.73
CA SER A 39 -0.83 13.69 -12.69
C SER A 39 0.01 12.52 -13.17
N LYS A 40 0.57 12.62 -14.37
CA LYS A 40 1.41 11.56 -14.94
C LYS A 40 2.57 11.20 -14.01
N TYR A 41 3.21 12.21 -13.40
CA TYR A 41 4.30 12.00 -12.45
C TYR A 41 3.85 11.22 -11.20
N ARG A 42 2.74 11.63 -10.58
CA ARG A 42 2.24 10.92 -9.39
C ARG A 42 1.77 9.50 -9.72
N ASN A 43 1.18 9.30 -10.89
CA ASN A 43 0.82 7.97 -11.37
C ASN A 43 2.06 7.09 -11.54
N ASN A 44 3.17 7.64 -12.04
CA ASN A 44 4.43 6.90 -12.13
C ASN A 44 4.98 6.46 -10.76
N LEU A 45 4.74 7.24 -9.70
CA LEU A 45 5.11 6.84 -8.33
C LEU A 45 4.27 5.67 -7.84
N ILE A 46 2.95 5.69 -8.08
CA ILE A 46 2.05 4.56 -7.76
C ILE A 46 2.48 3.31 -8.53
N GLU A 47 2.72 3.44 -9.85
CA GLU A 47 3.20 2.32 -10.66
C GLU A 47 4.58 1.82 -10.25
N GLN A 48 5.42 2.71 -9.70
CA GLN A 48 6.71 2.32 -9.17
C GLN A 48 6.59 1.47 -7.92
N ASP A 49 5.66 1.82 -7.03
CA ASP A 49 5.39 1.07 -5.79
C ASP A 49 4.94 -0.37 -6.11
N HIS A 50 4.14 -0.55 -7.16
CA HIS A 50 3.67 -1.86 -7.60
C HIS A 50 4.77 -2.79 -8.17
N ARG A 51 5.96 -2.27 -8.52
CA ARG A 51 7.00 -3.07 -9.22
C ARG A 51 7.44 -4.28 -8.41
N LEU A 52 7.54 -4.15 -7.10
CA LEU A 52 7.99 -5.25 -6.24
C LEU A 52 7.00 -6.42 -6.30
N ILE A 53 5.72 -6.13 -6.16
CA ILE A 53 4.65 -7.14 -6.21
C ILE A 53 4.58 -7.74 -7.63
N LYS A 54 4.59 -6.91 -8.67
CA LYS A 54 4.58 -7.37 -10.08
C LYS A 54 5.78 -8.27 -10.37
N HIS A 55 6.97 -7.93 -9.88
CA HIS A 55 8.19 -8.73 -10.10
C HIS A 55 8.12 -10.10 -9.40
N VAL A 56 7.61 -10.16 -8.17
CA VAL A 56 7.37 -11.44 -7.47
C VAL A 56 6.35 -12.28 -8.22
N LEU A 57 5.26 -11.67 -8.70
CA LEU A 57 4.22 -12.36 -9.48
C LEU A 57 4.72 -12.88 -10.82
N VAL A 58 5.57 -12.15 -11.54
CA VAL A 58 6.12 -12.58 -12.83
C VAL A 58 7.11 -13.74 -12.67
N LYS A 59 7.88 -13.76 -11.57
CA LYS A 59 8.84 -14.84 -11.28
C LYS A 59 8.20 -16.09 -10.68
N SER A 60 6.97 -15.98 -10.19
CA SER A 60 6.20 -17.10 -9.65
C SER A 60 5.07 -17.49 -10.61
N SER A 61 4.43 -18.63 -10.43
CA SER A 61 3.20 -18.98 -11.16
C SER A 61 1.97 -18.18 -10.64
N GLY A 62 2.18 -16.97 -10.14
CA GLY A 62 1.21 -16.21 -9.36
C GLY A 62 0.88 -16.85 -8.01
N PHE A 63 -0.23 -16.43 -7.41
CA PHE A 63 -0.73 -17.00 -6.17
C PHE A 63 -1.67 -18.18 -6.46
N GLN A 64 -1.39 -19.34 -5.85
CA GLN A 64 -2.20 -20.55 -6.03
C GLN A 64 -3.57 -20.49 -5.33
N SER A 65 -3.72 -19.65 -4.30
CA SER A 65 -4.98 -19.45 -3.58
C SER A 65 -5.07 -18.05 -2.98
N LEU A 66 -6.29 -17.58 -2.70
CA LEU A 66 -6.52 -16.30 -2.00
C LEU A 66 -5.86 -16.28 -0.62
N ARG A 67 -5.90 -17.39 0.13
CA ARG A 67 -5.27 -17.51 1.44
C ARG A 67 -3.75 -17.29 1.36
N THR A 68 -3.12 -17.92 0.37
CA THR A 68 -1.68 -17.76 0.15
C THR A 68 -1.34 -16.35 -0.36
N ALA A 69 -2.18 -15.78 -1.23
CA ALA A 69 -2.02 -14.41 -1.71
C ALA A 69 -2.02 -13.40 -0.56
N LEU A 70 -3.04 -13.47 0.31
CA LEU A 70 -3.17 -12.57 1.46
C LEU A 70 -1.96 -12.66 2.38
N LYS A 71 -1.54 -13.87 2.78
CA LYS A 71 -0.37 -14.06 3.65
C LYS A 71 0.92 -13.50 3.02
N THR A 72 1.13 -13.74 1.73
CA THR A 72 2.31 -13.23 1.02
C THR A 72 2.29 -11.71 0.92
N LEU A 73 1.15 -11.11 0.57
CA LEU A 73 1.02 -9.65 0.50
C LEU A 73 1.23 -9.00 1.86
N SER A 74 0.64 -9.54 2.93
CA SER A 74 0.87 -9.05 4.30
C SER A 74 2.32 -9.16 4.73
N GLY A 75 3.01 -10.25 4.38
CA GLY A 75 4.45 -10.39 4.64
C GLY A 75 5.30 -9.37 3.88
N ILE A 76 4.98 -9.10 2.62
CA ILE A 76 5.65 -8.07 1.80
C ILE A 76 5.43 -6.68 2.40
N GLU A 77 4.19 -6.33 2.73
CA GLU A 77 3.84 -5.05 3.36
C GLU A 77 4.58 -4.86 4.69
N PHE A 78 4.61 -5.90 5.52
CA PHE A 78 5.30 -5.89 6.80
C PHE A 78 6.80 -5.62 6.64
N MET A 79 7.49 -6.37 5.78
CA MET A 79 8.91 -6.15 5.50
C MET A 79 9.19 -4.73 4.99
N HIS A 80 8.29 -4.20 4.16
CA HIS A 80 8.39 -2.84 3.65
C HIS A 80 8.21 -1.78 4.75
N GLN A 81 7.27 -1.99 5.68
CA GLN A 81 7.07 -1.12 6.85
C GLN A 81 8.31 -1.12 7.75
N LEU A 82 8.88 -2.30 8.03
CA LEU A 82 10.11 -2.40 8.82
C LEU A 82 11.27 -1.62 8.20
N HIS A 83 11.48 -1.78 6.90
CA HIS A 83 12.53 -1.07 6.17
C HIS A 83 12.33 0.45 6.17
N LYS A 84 11.09 0.94 6.20
CA LYS A 84 10.78 2.38 6.34
C LYS A 84 11.02 2.88 7.75
N THR A 85 10.62 2.12 8.76
CA THR A 85 10.82 2.48 10.17
C THR A 85 12.31 2.51 10.52
N SER A 86 13.09 1.55 10.02
CA SER A 86 14.54 1.48 10.25
C SER A 86 15.34 2.61 9.64
N GLN A 87 14.90 3.15 8.51
CA GLN A 87 15.54 4.32 7.91
C GLN A 87 15.21 5.63 8.63
N LYS A 88 14.05 5.72 9.29
CA LYS A 88 13.64 6.92 10.03
C LYS A 88 14.29 7.00 11.41
N GLU A 89 14.45 5.85 12.07
CA GLU A 89 15.02 5.73 13.41
C GLU A 89 16.26 4.83 13.37
N PRO A 90 17.47 5.37 13.17
CA PRO A 90 18.69 4.57 13.00
C PRO A 90 19.11 3.79 14.25
N ASN A 91 18.54 4.13 15.42
CA ASN A 91 18.80 3.46 16.69
C ASN A 91 17.76 2.37 16.99
N ILE A 92 17.64 1.36 16.14
CA ILE A 92 16.81 0.19 16.48
C ILE A 92 17.61 -0.87 17.23
N PHE A 93 18.16 -0.50 18.38
CA PHE A 93 18.76 -1.47 19.29
C PHE A 93 17.61 -2.21 19.99
N GLY A 94 17.32 -3.46 19.58
CA GLY A 94 16.30 -4.31 20.20
C GLY A 94 15.13 -4.76 19.31
N PHE A 95 15.08 -4.36 18.04
CA PHE A 95 14.04 -4.85 17.13
C PHE A 95 14.40 -6.21 16.53
N SER A 96 13.58 -7.21 16.83
CA SER A 96 13.68 -8.55 16.26
C SER A 96 12.64 -8.73 15.17
N ALA A 97 13.08 -8.70 13.91
CA ALA A 97 12.22 -8.95 12.75
C ALA A 97 11.50 -10.31 12.84
N LEU A 98 12.12 -11.30 13.50
CA LEU A 98 11.55 -12.62 13.67
C LEU A 98 10.39 -12.65 14.66
N GLN A 99 10.48 -11.94 15.79
CA GLN A 99 9.39 -11.89 16.78
C GLN A 99 8.14 -11.23 16.19
N SER A 100 8.31 -10.12 15.48
CA SER A 100 7.20 -9.43 14.82
C SER A 100 6.60 -10.23 13.65
N LEU A 101 7.42 -10.99 12.90
CA LEU A 101 6.92 -11.93 11.90
C LEU A 101 6.11 -13.08 12.52
N THR A 102 6.54 -13.60 13.67
CA THR A 102 5.82 -14.69 14.35
C THR A 102 4.47 -14.22 14.90
N GLU A 103 4.37 -13.00 15.42
CA GLU A 103 3.09 -12.42 15.87
C GLU A 103 2.10 -12.25 14.71
N LEU A 104 2.58 -11.77 13.55
CA LEU A 104 1.76 -11.59 12.35
C LEU A 104 1.28 -12.93 11.74
N LEU A 105 2.09 -13.99 11.83
CA LEU A 105 1.71 -15.31 11.34
C LEU A 105 0.79 -16.08 12.30
N ALA A 106 0.75 -15.67 13.57
CA ALA A 106 -0.10 -16.23 14.61
C ALA A 106 -1.51 -15.62 14.63
N SER A 107 -1.69 -14.44 14.04
CA SER A 107 -3.00 -13.80 13.76
C SER A 107 -3.65 -14.31 12.47
#